data_AF-W7T5P2-F1
#
_entry.id   AF-W7T5P2-F1
#
_cell.length_a   1.000
_cell.length_b   1.000
_cell.length_c   1.000
_cell.angle_alpha   90.00
_cell.angle_beta   90.00
_cell.angle_gamma   90.00
#
_symmetry.space_group_name_H-M   'P 1'
#
loop_
_entity.id
_entity.type
_entity.pdbx_description
1 polymer ?
#
loop_
_entity_poly.entity_id
_entity_poly.type
_entity_poly.pdbx_seq_one_letter_code
_entity_poly.pdbx_strand_id
1 'polypeptide(L)'
;MWDNTDSAPVETESPEGAAAQAVDNSDAPVGGDEREVAPCAWGHSSVLGAVETAFRLLTTGPEPLAVDGARLGHGLPARSIPLDELRDLLLEAATTRAAREAAWVRLVRSAQTDGAAWVVGAAGVALPGLRNVAGELARGYTGDVADMDAEVLDGFCKRLTTIDPDAGMLAARLVWAAGRAGAKLRAAEWKGSCWHRPVRESMAPARPTGHQDLVLADAVAQGVLSHLEASVLGAIHVDGAHLTEVARQLGWTYRRARYLRDQAEYRLVFYLTGHRPHEISTDFCHFRPSAAL
;
A
#
# COMPACT_ATOMS: atom_id res chain seq x y z
N MET A 1 -45.96 -52.13 46.01
CA MET A 1 -47.25 -52.26 45.32
C MET A 1 -47.03 -51.69 43.92
N TRP A 2 -46.50 -52.42 42.94
CA TRP A 2 -46.53 -53.85 42.65
C TRP A 2 -45.14 -54.36 42.20
N ASP A 3 -44.84 -55.61 42.56
CA ASP A 3 -43.88 -56.53 41.92
C ASP A 3 -44.27 -56.73 40.42
N ASN A 4 -43.46 -57.29 39.50
CA ASN A 4 -42.49 -58.38 39.64
C ASN A 4 -41.63 -58.49 38.36
N THR A 5 -40.41 -58.99 38.57
CA THR A 5 -39.55 -59.91 37.78
C THR A 5 -39.93 -60.28 36.34
N ASP A 6 -38.99 -60.43 35.40
CA ASP A 6 -37.99 -61.51 35.28
C ASP A 6 -37.15 -61.23 34.00
N SER A 7 -35.93 -61.69 33.72
CA SER A 7 -34.96 -62.60 34.34
C SER A 7 -33.63 -62.39 33.57
N ALA A 8 -32.50 -62.56 34.26
CA ALA A 8 -31.12 -62.62 33.72
C ALA A 8 -30.84 -64.02 33.08
N PRO A 9 -29.64 -64.40 32.56
CA PRO A 9 -28.27 -64.24 33.11
C PRO A 9 -27.24 -63.65 32.09
N VAL A 10 -26.14 -62.97 32.46
CA VAL A 10 -24.88 -63.39 33.13
C VAL A 10 -24.09 -64.38 32.24
N GLU A 11 -22.90 -64.08 31.71
CA GLU A 11 -21.54 -64.05 32.33
C GLU A 11 -20.55 -63.51 31.26
N THR A 12 -19.71 -62.49 31.52
CA THR A 12 -18.23 -62.56 31.80
C THR A 12 -17.43 -63.36 30.76
N GLU A 13 -16.27 -62.95 30.23
CA GLU A 13 -15.07 -62.44 30.89
C GLU A 13 -14.02 -62.04 29.79
N SER A 14 -13.10 -61.13 30.11
CA SER A 14 -11.86 -60.79 29.38
C SER A 14 -10.77 -61.87 29.63
N PRO A 15 -9.44 -61.77 29.29
CA PRO A 15 -8.62 -60.81 28.52
C PRO A 15 -7.49 -61.51 27.66
N GLU A 16 -6.38 -60.79 27.37
CA GLU A 16 -5.05 -61.23 26.83
C GLU A 16 -4.94 -61.51 25.31
N GLY A 17 -3.88 -61.20 24.56
CA GLY A 17 -2.56 -60.63 24.82
C GLY A 17 -1.67 -60.80 23.57
N ALA A 18 -0.82 -59.80 23.28
CA ALA A 18 0.47 -59.80 22.57
C ALA A 18 0.75 -60.72 21.34
N ALA A 19 1.23 -60.11 20.23
CA ALA A 19 2.64 -60.26 19.75
C ALA A 19 2.89 -59.63 18.36
N ALA A 20 4.09 -59.03 18.25
CA ALA A 20 4.76 -58.46 17.08
C ALA A 20 5.08 -59.45 15.95
N GLN A 21 5.23 -58.98 14.69
CA GLN A 21 6.54 -58.92 13.99
C GLN A 21 6.49 -58.25 12.60
N ALA A 22 7.63 -57.66 12.25
CA ALA A 22 7.94 -56.87 11.06
C ALA A 22 8.51 -57.72 9.91
N VAL A 23 8.32 -57.30 8.66
CA VAL A 23 9.30 -57.49 7.56
C VAL A 23 9.22 -56.34 6.55
N ASP A 24 10.39 -55.78 6.27
CA ASP A 24 10.78 -54.81 5.26
C ASP A 24 10.71 -55.39 3.83
N ASN A 25 10.27 -54.61 2.84
CA ASN A 25 11.05 -54.53 1.60
C ASN A 25 10.65 -53.35 0.72
N SER A 26 11.72 -52.73 0.24
CA SER A 26 11.79 -51.53 -0.58
C SER A 26 11.29 -51.78 -2.00
N ASP A 27 10.49 -50.86 -2.53
CA ASP A 27 10.42 -50.57 -3.96
C ASP A 27 10.13 -49.08 -4.15
N ALA A 28 11.15 -48.37 -4.62
CA ALA A 28 11.03 -47.00 -5.09
C ALA A 28 10.71 -46.99 -6.59
N PRO A 29 9.82 -46.13 -7.07
CA PRO A 29 9.95 -45.55 -8.38
C PRO A 29 10.56 -44.15 -8.27
N VAL A 30 11.65 -44.00 -9.02
CA VAL A 30 12.30 -42.75 -9.37
C VAL A 30 11.35 -41.89 -10.21
N GLY A 31 11.23 -40.61 -9.87
CA GLY A 31 10.89 -39.55 -10.83
C GLY A 31 9.67 -38.70 -10.46
N GLY A 32 9.94 -37.41 -10.25
CA GLY A 32 8.92 -36.36 -10.16
C GLY A 32 8.49 -36.08 -8.73
N ASP A 33 9.05 -35.04 -8.11
CA ASP A 33 8.35 -33.76 -8.16
C ASP A 33 9.33 -32.69 -7.70
N GLU A 34 9.35 -31.60 -8.46
CA GLU A 34 9.93 -30.37 -7.98
C GLU A 34 9.25 -30.08 -6.64
N ARG A 35 10.02 -29.64 -5.64
CA ARG A 35 9.46 -29.12 -4.41
C ARG A 35 8.65 -27.87 -4.79
N GLU A 36 7.41 -28.08 -5.21
CA GLU A 36 6.37 -27.09 -5.30
C GLU A 36 6.20 -26.61 -3.86
N VAL A 37 6.84 -25.48 -3.60
CA VAL A 37 6.63 -24.71 -2.39
C VAL A 37 5.15 -24.41 -2.38
N ALA A 38 4.39 -25.14 -1.56
CA ALA A 38 2.97 -24.92 -1.37
C ALA A 38 2.76 -23.42 -1.14
N PRO A 39 2.08 -22.70 -2.05
CA PRO A 39 1.82 -21.31 -1.84
C PRO A 39 0.96 -21.23 -0.59
N CYS A 40 1.45 -20.53 0.43
CA CYS A 40 0.74 -20.35 1.69
C CYS A 40 -0.65 -19.80 1.36
N ALA A 41 -1.66 -20.65 1.45
CA ALA A 41 -3.05 -20.37 1.12
C ALA A 41 -3.72 -19.54 2.23
N TRP A 42 -3.09 -18.44 2.64
CA TRP A 42 -3.83 -17.32 3.20
C TRP A 42 -4.38 -16.57 1.99
N GLY A 43 -5.42 -17.14 1.37
CA GLY A 43 -6.18 -16.42 0.36
C GLY A 43 -6.57 -15.09 0.99
N HIS A 44 -6.12 -13.97 0.40
CA HIS A 44 -6.36 -12.63 0.93
C HIS A 44 -7.87 -12.46 1.11
N SER A 45 -8.38 -12.69 2.31
CA SER A 45 -9.77 -12.42 2.63
C SER A 45 -9.91 -10.92 2.54
N SER A 46 -10.63 -10.43 1.53
CA SER A 46 -10.86 -8.99 1.43
C SER A 46 -11.46 -8.48 2.75
N VAL A 47 -11.11 -7.25 3.14
CA VAL A 47 -11.57 -6.70 4.43
C VAL A 47 -13.10 -6.69 4.51
N LEU A 48 -13.79 -6.48 3.37
CA LEU A 48 -15.24 -6.61 3.28
C LEU A 48 -15.74 -8.07 3.48
N GLY A 49 -14.97 -9.07 3.07
CA GLY A 49 -15.22 -10.48 3.38
C GLY A 49 -15.02 -10.82 4.87
N ALA A 50 -14.02 -10.21 5.51
CA ALA A 50 -13.83 -10.31 6.96
C ALA A 50 -15.01 -9.69 7.72
N VAL A 51 -15.52 -8.53 7.29
CA VAL A 51 -16.74 -7.92 7.85
C VAL A 51 -17.96 -8.81 7.66
N GLU A 52 -18.18 -9.41 6.48
CA GLU A 52 -19.30 -10.36 6.28
C GLU A 52 -19.21 -11.56 7.24
N THR A 53 -18.01 -12.08 7.45
CA THR A 53 -17.78 -13.20 8.36
C THR A 53 -18.10 -12.82 9.80
N ALA A 54 -17.61 -11.66 10.26
CA ALA A 54 -17.88 -11.15 11.60
C ALA A 54 -19.37 -10.80 11.78
N PHE A 55 -19.99 -10.19 10.78
CA PHE A 55 -21.41 -9.88 10.76
C PHE A 55 -22.26 -11.13 10.92
N ARG A 56 -21.97 -12.19 10.14
CA ARG A 56 -22.66 -13.47 10.25
C ARG A 56 -22.54 -14.05 11.66
N LEU A 57 -21.35 -14.02 12.26
CA LEU A 57 -21.16 -14.51 13.64
C LEU A 57 -21.99 -13.72 14.67
N LEU A 58 -22.21 -12.42 14.44
CA LEU A 58 -23.04 -11.58 15.31
C LEU A 58 -24.55 -11.85 15.14
N THR A 59 -24.99 -12.38 13.99
CA THR A 59 -26.42 -12.54 13.68
C THR A 59 -26.92 -13.99 13.70
N THR A 60 -26.04 -14.99 13.70
CA THR A 60 -26.45 -16.42 13.70
C THR A 60 -26.38 -17.12 15.07
N GLY A 61 -26.08 -16.38 16.14
CA GLY A 61 -25.97 -16.93 17.51
C GLY A 61 -27.31 -17.04 18.27
N PRO A 62 -27.31 -17.60 19.49
CA PRO A 62 -28.50 -17.74 20.34
C PRO A 62 -29.08 -16.39 20.81
N GLU A 63 -28.25 -15.34 20.80
CA GLU A 63 -28.64 -13.96 21.07
C GLU A 63 -28.13 -13.07 19.92
N PRO A 64 -28.83 -13.07 18.78
CA PRO A 64 -28.36 -12.34 17.60
C PRO A 64 -28.46 -10.83 17.85
N LEU A 65 -27.47 -10.09 17.35
CA LEU A 65 -27.52 -8.64 17.36
C LEU A 65 -28.75 -8.18 16.57
N ALA A 66 -29.65 -7.45 17.21
CA ALA A 66 -30.98 -7.18 16.69
C ALA A 66 -31.48 -5.79 17.07
N VAL A 67 -32.42 -5.27 16.26
CA VAL A 67 -33.15 -4.02 16.53
C VAL A 67 -34.60 -4.33 16.92
N ASP A 68 -35.17 -3.48 17.76
CA ASP A 68 -36.59 -3.54 18.12
C ASP A 68 -37.43 -2.89 17.02
N GLY A 69 -38.01 -3.70 16.13
CA GLY A 69 -38.84 -3.23 15.02
C GLY A 69 -40.15 -2.58 15.48
N ALA A 70 -40.67 -2.92 16.67
CA ALA A 70 -41.85 -2.26 17.22
C ALA A 70 -41.55 -0.80 17.60
N ARG A 71 -40.34 -0.51 18.09
CA ARG A 71 -39.88 0.86 18.35
C ARG A 71 -39.55 1.64 17.08
N LEU A 72 -39.03 0.97 16.06
CA LEU A 72 -38.73 1.61 14.78
C LEU A 72 -40.00 2.00 14.02
N GLY A 73 -41.02 1.14 14.03
CA GLY A 73 -42.28 1.37 13.32
C GLY A 73 -42.12 1.43 11.80
N HIS A 74 -42.91 2.31 11.15
CA HIS A 74 -42.84 2.59 9.70
C HIS A 74 -43.06 1.38 8.76
N GLY A 75 -43.75 0.35 9.23
CA GLY A 75 -44.05 -0.86 8.46
C GLY A 75 -43.04 -2.00 8.62
N LEU A 76 -42.04 -1.83 9.50
CA LEU A 76 -41.17 -2.93 9.90
C LEU A 76 -41.92 -3.92 10.83
N PRO A 77 -41.55 -5.22 10.81
CA PRO A 77 -42.12 -6.20 11.73
C PRO A 77 -42.02 -5.75 13.19
N ALA A 78 -43.14 -5.75 13.91
CA ALA A 78 -43.22 -5.32 15.31
C ALA A 78 -42.67 -6.39 16.29
N ARG A 79 -41.41 -6.80 16.09
CA ARG A 79 -40.67 -7.79 16.87
C ARG A 79 -39.19 -7.44 16.91
N SER A 80 -38.39 -8.23 17.64
CA SER A 80 -36.93 -8.19 17.49
C SER A 80 -36.55 -8.67 16.08
N ILE A 81 -35.76 -7.86 15.38
CA ILE A 81 -35.29 -8.11 14.01
C ILE A 81 -33.76 -8.23 14.04
N PRO A 82 -33.20 -9.45 13.85
CA PRO A 82 -31.76 -9.66 13.65
C PRO A 82 -31.20 -8.79 12.52
N LEU A 83 -29.94 -8.34 12.63
CA LEU A 83 -29.41 -7.38 11.66
C LEU A 83 -29.27 -7.93 10.23
N ASP A 84 -29.11 -9.25 10.06
CA ASP A 84 -29.11 -9.91 8.75
C ASP A 84 -30.51 -9.88 8.10
N GLU A 85 -31.54 -10.20 8.87
CA GLU A 85 -32.93 -10.03 8.43
C GLU A 85 -33.23 -8.55 8.13
N LEU A 86 -32.75 -7.63 8.98
CA LEU A 86 -32.91 -6.19 8.76
C LEU A 86 -32.26 -5.76 7.44
N ARG A 87 -31.03 -6.22 7.15
CA ARG A 87 -30.35 -5.92 5.88
C ARG A 87 -31.22 -6.31 4.69
N ASP A 88 -31.79 -7.51 4.72
CA ASP A 88 -32.62 -8.03 3.63
C ASP A 88 -33.90 -7.19 3.49
N LEU A 89 -34.59 -6.90 4.60
CA LEU A 89 -35.75 -6.02 4.61
C LEU A 89 -35.44 -4.62 4.04
N LEU A 90 -34.29 -4.03 4.37
CA LEU A 90 -33.93 -2.69 3.86
C LEU A 90 -33.68 -2.67 2.34
N LEU A 91 -33.29 -3.80 1.75
CA LEU A 91 -33.09 -3.96 0.31
C LEU A 91 -34.39 -4.18 -0.46
N GLU A 92 -35.45 -4.64 0.20
CA GLU A 92 -36.75 -4.84 -0.43
C GLU A 92 -37.32 -3.52 -0.99
N ALA A 93 -37.88 -3.58 -2.19
CA ALA A 93 -38.51 -2.43 -2.84
C ALA A 93 -39.74 -1.93 -2.08
N ALA A 94 -40.43 -2.82 -1.35
CA ALA A 94 -41.60 -2.51 -0.54
C ALA A 94 -41.26 -1.66 0.71
N THR A 95 -40.00 -1.71 1.17
CA THR A 95 -39.58 -1.00 2.39
C THR A 95 -39.57 0.51 2.18
N THR A 96 -40.33 1.20 3.03
CA THR A 96 -40.52 2.65 2.91
C THR A 96 -39.23 3.42 3.20
N ARG A 97 -39.09 4.61 2.62
CA ARG A 97 -37.95 5.50 2.92
C ARG A 97 -37.88 5.85 4.41
N ALA A 98 -39.03 6.01 5.07
CA ALA A 98 -39.10 6.28 6.51
C ALA A 98 -38.58 5.09 7.34
N ALA A 99 -38.93 3.86 6.97
CA ALA A 99 -38.41 2.65 7.62
C ALA A 99 -36.88 2.53 7.45
N ARG A 100 -36.36 2.75 6.23
CA ARG A 100 -34.91 2.78 6.00
C ARG A 100 -34.23 3.81 6.87
N GLU A 101 -34.75 5.04 6.89
CA GLU A 101 -34.16 6.11 7.68
C GLU A 101 -34.18 5.78 9.19
N ALA A 102 -35.32 5.33 9.73
CA ALA A 102 -35.44 4.97 11.14
C ALA A 102 -34.45 3.85 11.54
N ALA A 103 -34.29 2.82 10.70
CA ALA A 103 -33.33 1.76 10.93
C ALA A 103 -31.89 2.30 10.96
N TRP A 104 -31.52 3.16 10.01
CA TRP A 104 -30.19 3.76 9.98
C TRP A 104 -29.94 4.72 11.14
N VAL A 105 -30.94 5.49 11.59
CA VAL A 105 -30.83 6.32 12.79
C VAL A 105 -30.50 5.46 14.01
N ARG A 106 -31.20 4.33 14.18
CA ARG A 106 -30.92 3.40 15.28
C ARG A 106 -29.52 2.80 15.17
N LEU A 107 -29.12 2.33 13.99
CA LEU A 107 -27.79 1.76 13.75
C LEU A 107 -26.66 2.76 14.03
N VAL A 108 -26.81 4.01 13.58
CA VAL A 108 -25.82 5.07 13.84
C VAL A 108 -25.72 5.35 15.33
N ARG A 109 -26.85 5.53 16.03
CA ARG A 109 -26.86 5.76 17.48
C ARG A 109 -26.20 4.60 18.22
N SER A 110 -26.57 3.37 17.88
CA SER A 110 -25.94 2.18 18.46
C SER A 110 -24.44 2.11 18.23
N ALA A 111 -23.98 2.36 17.01
CA ALA A 111 -22.55 2.31 16.69
C ALA A 111 -21.75 3.37 17.47
N GLN A 112 -22.39 4.47 17.86
CA GLN A 112 -21.77 5.54 18.64
C GLN A 112 -21.82 5.28 20.16
N THR A 113 -22.83 4.56 20.68
CA THR A 113 -23.04 4.40 22.13
C THR A 113 -22.80 2.99 22.66
N ASP A 114 -23.10 1.97 21.85
CA ASP A 114 -23.31 0.59 22.30
C ASP A 114 -22.10 -0.33 21.94
N GLY A 115 -21.02 0.23 21.38
CA GLY A 115 -19.71 -0.42 21.21
C GLY A 115 -19.44 -1.07 19.85
N ALA A 116 -18.30 -1.78 19.75
CA ALA A 116 -17.73 -2.26 18.49
C ALA A 116 -18.61 -3.28 17.73
N ALA A 117 -19.39 -4.09 18.44
CA ALA A 117 -20.32 -5.03 17.81
C ALA A 117 -21.35 -4.32 16.90
N TRP A 118 -21.82 -3.13 17.32
CA TRP A 118 -22.74 -2.33 16.53
C TRP A 118 -22.08 -1.62 15.35
N VAL A 119 -20.79 -1.30 15.43
CA VAL A 119 -20.00 -0.81 14.28
C VAL A 119 -19.90 -1.89 13.21
N VAL A 120 -19.54 -3.12 13.61
CA VAL A 120 -19.48 -4.28 12.69
C VAL A 120 -20.86 -4.62 12.15
N GLY A 121 -21.90 -4.58 13.00
CA GLY A 121 -23.29 -4.76 12.62
C GLY A 121 -23.75 -3.77 11.55
N ALA A 122 -23.53 -2.47 11.76
CA ALA A 122 -23.86 -1.42 10.80
C ALA A 122 -23.06 -1.55 9.49
N ALA A 123 -21.78 -1.91 9.56
CA ALA A 123 -20.95 -2.19 8.38
C ALA A 123 -21.50 -3.39 7.60
N GLY A 124 -21.91 -4.46 8.28
CA GLY A 124 -22.52 -5.65 7.69
C GLY A 124 -23.85 -5.36 6.97
N VAL A 125 -24.70 -4.52 7.56
CA VAL A 125 -25.93 -4.02 6.91
C VAL A 125 -25.58 -3.15 5.68
N ALA A 126 -24.48 -2.40 5.72
CA ALA A 126 -24.02 -1.56 4.61
C ALA A 126 -23.35 -2.34 3.46
N LEU A 127 -22.93 -3.60 3.67
CA LEU A 127 -22.08 -4.36 2.75
C LEU A 127 -22.55 -4.35 1.29
N PRO A 128 -23.85 -4.50 0.95
CA PRO A 128 -24.30 -4.41 -0.43
C PRO A 128 -23.91 -3.09 -1.10
N GLY A 129 -24.08 -1.97 -0.40
CA GLY A 129 -23.69 -0.65 -0.89
C GLY A 129 -22.18 -0.44 -0.94
N LEU A 130 -21.46 -0.92 0.07
CA LEU A 130 -20.00 -0.84 0.12
C LEU A 130 -19.35 -1.65 -1.02
N ARG A 131 -19.84 -2.88 -1.28
CA ARG A 131 -19.37 -3.71 -2.39
C ARG A 131 -19.67 -3.09 -3.76
N ASN A 132 -20.85 -2.47 -3.91
CA ASN A 132 -21.17 -1.78 -5.17
C ASN A 132 -20.19 -0.64 -5.45
N VAL A 133 -19.93 0.20 -4.45
CA VAL A 133 -18.98 1.33 -4.57
C VAL A 133 -17.54 0.86 -4.77
N ALA A 134 -17.09 -0.15 -4.03
CA ALA A 134 -15.77 -0.74 -4.21
C ALA A 134 -15.60 -1.32 -5.63
N GLY A 135 -16.60 -2.06 -6.11
CA GLY A 135 -16.62 -2.60 -7.47
C GLY A 135 -16.62 -1.51 -8.55
N GLU A 136 -17.32 -0.40 -8.34
CA GLU A 136 -17.25 0.77 -9.23
C GLU A 136 -15.86 1.41 -9.27
N LEU A 137 -15.22 1.55 -8.12
CA LEU A 137 -13.89 2.14 -8.00
C LEU A 137 -12.80 1.25 -8.58
N ALA A 138 -12.95 -0.08 -8.45
CA ALA A 138 -11.99 -1.07 -8.96
C ALA A 138 -11.96 -1.13 -10.51
N ARG A 139 -13.01 -0.64 -11.20
CA ARG A 139 -13.03 -0.64 -12.67
C ARG A 139 -11.92 0.24 -13.25
N GLY A 140 -11.00 -0.40 -13.97
CA GLY A 140 -9.83 0.26 -14.57
C GLY A 140 -8.85 0.81 -13.54
N TYR A 141 -8.89 0.28 -12.32
CA TYR A 141 -7.89 0.54 -11.29
C TYR A 141 -6.76 -0.49 -11.40
N THR A 142 -5.52 -0.02 -11.31
CA THR A 142 -4.31 -0.84 -11.49
C THR A 142 -3.53 -1.04 -10.19
N GLY A 143 -4.01 -0.50 -9.07
CA GLY A 143 -3.45 -0.69 -7.74
C GLY A 143 -4.03 -1.93 -7.04
N ASP A 144 -3.77 -2.06 -5.73
CA ASP A 144 -4.27 -3.19 -4.94
C ASP A 144 -5.74 -2.98 -4.54
N VAL A 145 -6.61 -3.88 -5.03
CA VAL A 145 -8.06 -3.84 -4.71
C VAL A 145 -8.31 -4.08 -3.22
N ALA A 146 -7.42 -4.78 -2.51
CA ALA A 146 -7.52 -4.98 -1.06
C ALA A 146 -7.35 -3.67 -0.29
N ASP A 147 -6.41 -2.80 -0.70
CA ASP A 147 -6.22 -1.47 -0.12
C ASP A 147 -7.43 -0.57 -0.40
N MET A 148 -8.01 -0.70 -1.60
CA MET A 148 -9.25 0.01 -1.95
C MET A 148 -10.44 -0.42 -1.09
N ASP A 149 -10.62 -1.73 -0.88
CA ASP A 149 -11.66 -2.26 0.02
C ASP A 149 -11.46 -1.77 1.46
N ALA A 150 -10.21 -1.71 1.93
CA ALA A 150 -9.86 -1.21 3.26
C ALA A 150 -10.19 0.28 3.41
N GLU A 151 -9.82 1.11 2.43
CA GLU A 151 -10.11 2.55 2.45
C GLU A 151 -11.60 2.86 2.34
N VAL A 152 -12.36 2.08 1.56
CA VAL A 152 -13.82 2.19 1.50
C VAL A 152 -14.43 1.89 2.89
N LEU A 153 -14.02 0.80 3.53
CA LEU A 153 -14.52 0.46 4.86
C LEU A 153 -14.10 1.48 5.93
N ASP A 154 -12.84 1.93 5.91
CA ASP A 154 -12.35 2.95 6.84
C ASP A 154 -13.13 4.27 6.69
N GLY A 155 -13.38 4.70 5.45
CA GLY A 155 -14.21 5.87 5.16
C GLY A 155 -15.64 5.75 5.70
N PHE A 156 -16.23 4.56 5.60
CA PHE A 156 -17.53 4.26 6.20
C PHE A 156 -17.48 4.36 7.74
N CYS A 157 -16.53 3.66 8.38
CA CYS A 157 -16.41 3.61 9.85
C CYS A 157 -16.11 5.00 10.46
N LYS A 158 -15.21 5.77 9.85
CA LYS A 158 -14.93 7.16 10.26
C LYS A 158 -16.16 8.04 10.14
N ARG A 159 -16.99 7.85 9.10
CA ARG A 159 -18.22 8.62 8.96
C ARG A 159 -19.30 8.18 9.93
N LEU A 160 -19.44 6.88 10.15
CA LEU A 160 -20.44 6.29 11.07
C LEU A 160 -20.30 6.84 12.50
N THR A 161 -19.06 6.99 12.96
CA THR A 161 -18.75 7.47 14.32
C THR A 161 -18.92 8.98 14.50
N THR A 162 -19.02 9.75 13.40
CA THR A 162 -19.01 11.23 13.44
C THR A 162 -20.24 11.89 12.83
N ILE A 163 -21.08 11.13 12.12
CA ILE A 163 -22.29 11.66 11.51
C ILE A 163 -23.34 11.96 12.58
N ASP A 164 -23.97 13.14 12.47
CA ASP A 164 -25.16 13.48 13.24
C ASP A 164 -26.30 12.49 12.88
N PRO A 165 -26.85 11.74 13.86
CA PRO A 165 -27.96 10.82 13.62
C PRO A 165 -29.19 11.48 13.00
N ASP A 166 -29.38 12.79 13.15
CA ASP A 166 -30.55 13.50 12.65
C ASP A 166 -30.28 14.19 11.29
N ALA A 167 -29.12 13.92 10.67
CA ALA A 167 -28.69 14.54 9.40
C ALA A 167 -29.52 14.16 8.16
N GLY A 168 -30.36 13.13 8.27
CA GLY A 168 -31.17 12.60 7.17
C GLY A 168 -30.36 11.88 6.08
N MET A 169 -31.01 10.94 5.38
CA MET A 169 -30.43 10.15 4.29
C MET A 169 -29.15 9.41 4.73
N LEU A 170 -29.14 8.89 5.96
CA LEU A 170 -27.93 8.36 6.60
C LEU A 170 -27.23 7.30 5.76
N ALA A 171 -27.98 6.33 5.22
CA ALA A 171 -27.45 5.26 4.38
C ALA A 171 -26.64 5.81 3.19
N ALA A 172 -27.24 6.74 2.44
CA ALA A 172 -26.63 7.33 1.26
C ALA A 172 -25.38 8.15 1.63
N ARG A 173 -25.44 8.91 2.73
CA ARG A 173 -24.31 9.75 3.18
C ARG A 173 -23.13 8.91 3.67
N LEU A 174 -23.40 7.77 4.30
CA LEU A 174 -22.38 6.82 4.75
C LEU A 174 -21.71 6.14 3.57
N VAL A 175 -22.48 5.57 2.64
CA VAL A 175 -21.96 4.93 1.43
C VAL A 175 -21.19 5.93 0.55
N TRP A 176 -21.68 7.17 0.45
CA TRP A 176 -20.96 8.23 -0.27
C TRP A 176 -19.65 8.62 0.41
N ALA A 177 -19.59 8.64 1.75
CA ALA A 177 -18.35 8.88 2.46
C ALA A 177 -17.32 7.76 2.22
N ALA A 178 -17.78 6.51 2.21
CA ALA A 178 -16.98 5.34 1.86
C ALA A 178 -16.40 5.47 0.43
N GLY A 179 -17.24 5.79 -0.55
CA GLY A 179 -16.81 5.98 -1.94
C GLY A 179 -15.84 7.15 -2.13
N ARG A 180 -16.02 8.25 -1.38
CA ARG A 180 -15.06 9.36 -1.39
C ARG A 180 -13.69 8.96 -0.84
N ALA A 181 -13.64 8.12 0.18
CA ALA A 181 -12.37 7.63 0.73
C ALA A 181 -11.62 6.78 -0.31
N GLY A 182 -12.29 5.78 -0.90
CA GLY A 182 -11.69 4.97 -1.97
C GLY A 182 -11.32 5.78 -3.22
N ALA A 183 -12.13 6.76 -3.62
CA ALA A 183 -11.78 7.66 -4.73
C ALA A 183 -10.55 8.53 -4.42
N LYS A 184 -10.36 8.94 -3.16
CA LYS A 184 -9.18 9.69 -2.73
C LYS A 184 -7.92 8.83 -2.81
N LEU A 185 -7.97 7.56 -2.39
CA LEU A 185 -6.88 6.60 -2.57
C LEU A 185 -6.54 6.46 -4.06
N ARG A 186 -7.53 6.13 -4.90
CA ARG A 186 -7.35 5.98 -6.34
C ARG A 186 -6.69 7.21 -6.97
N ALA A 187 -7.13 8.41 -6.59
CA ALA A 187 -6.55 9.65 -7.09
C ALA A 187 -5.12 9.89 -6.58
N ALA A 188 -4.81 9.51 -5.33
CA ALA A 188 -3.48 9.62 -4.76
C ALA A 188 -2.49 8.66 -5.45
N GLU A 189 -2.90 7.43 -5.72
CA GLU A 189 -2.08 6.44 -6.42
C GLU A 189 -1.92 6.74 -7.91
N TRP A 190 -2.97 7.25 -8.57
CA TRP A 190 -2.84 7.74 -9.94
C TRP A 190 -1.81 8.85 -10.04
N LYS A 191 -1.84 9.80 -9.09
CA LYS A 191 -0.81 10.84 -8.98
C LYS A 191 0.55 10.19 -8.73
N GLY A 192 0.69 9.31 -7.74
CA GLY A 192 1.93 8.59 -7.46
C GLY A 192 2.48 7.89 -8.71
N SER A 193 1.61 7.26 -9.50
CA SER A 193 1.96 6.56 -10.75
C SER A 193 2.34 7.51 -11.89
N CYS A 194 1.76 8.72 -11.97
CA CYS A 194 2.20 9.70 -12.96
C CYS A 194 3.57 10.32 -12.60
N TRP A 195 3.91 10.38 -11.31
CA TRP A 195 5.25 10.76 -10.83
C TRP A 195 6.25 9.60 -10.94
N HIS A 196 5.80 8.36 -10.76
CA HIS A 196 6.58 7.14 -10.94
C HIS A 196 6.30 6.54 -12.31
N ARG A 197 6.98 7.06 -13.34
CA ARG A 197 7.05 6.38 -14.63
C ARG A 197 7.53 4.94 -14.37
N PRO A 198 6.80 3.88 -14.77
CA PRO A 198 7.29 2.53 -14.61
C PRO A 198 8.63 2.48 -15.34
N VAL A 199 9.68 2.21 -14.58
CA VAL A 199 10.98 1.90 -15.12
C VAL A 199 10.77 0.59 -15.87
N ARG A 200 10.47 0.69 -17.18
CA ARG A 200 10.56 -0.46 -18.07
C ARG A 200 12.01 -0.88 -18.04
N GLU A 201 12.24 -1.98 -17.35
CA GLU A 201 13.55 -2.60 -17.08
C GLU A 201 14.45 -1.71 -16.21
N SER A 202 14.96 -2.31 -15.12
CA SER A 202 16.08 -1.73 -14.39
C SER A 202 17.28 -1.73 -15.33
N MET A 203 17.36 -0.71 -16.19
CA MET A 203 18.51 -0.44 -17.01
C MET A 203 19.61 -0.07 -16.02
N ALA A 204 20.66 -0.88 -15.97
CA ALA A 204 21.87 -0.49 -15.27
C ALA A 204 22.22 0.94 -15.74
N PRO A 205 22.46 1.89 -14.81
CA PRO A 205 22.81 3.25 -15.20
C PRO A 205 23.98 3.18 -16.18
N ALA A 206 23.87 3.88 -17.31
CA ALA A 206 24.98 3.96 -18.26
C ALA A 206 26.20 4.45 -17.49
N ARG A 207 27.26 3.64 -17.45
CA ARG A 207 28.51 4.06 -16.81
C ARG A 207 29.02 5.32 -17.53
N PRO A 208 29.59 6.28 -16.79
CA PRO A 208 29.97 6.16 -15.38
C PRO A 208 28.94 6.81 -14.45
N THR A 209 28.31 6.00 -13.59
CA THR A 209 28.05 6.50 -12.24
C THR A 209 29.39 6.70 -11.59
N GLY A 210 29.72 7.94 -11.25
CA GLY A 210 30.86 8.19 -10.39
C GLY A 210 31.15 9.67 -10.26
N HIS A 211 31.72 10.00 -9.10
CA HIS A 211 32.17 11.30 -8.60
C HIS A 211 32.45 12.38 -9.67
N GLN A 212 32.15 13.64 -9.37
CA GLN A 212 32.46 14.78 -10.24
C GLN A 212 33.94 14.81 -10.69
N ASP A 213 34.86 14.28 -9.87
CA ASP A 213 36.27 14.11 -10.24
C ASP A 213 36.52 13.18 -11.42
N LEU A 214 35.69 12.15 -11.62
CA LEU A 214 35.82 11.25 -12.76
C LEU A 214 35.46 11.96 -14.07
N VAL A 215 34.53 12.90 -14.03
CA VAL A 215 34.20 13.76 -15.18
C VAL A 215 35.38 14.70 -15.50
N LEU A 216 36.02 15.26 -14.47
CA LEU A 216 37.21 16.08 -14.65
C LEU A 216 38.39 15.25 -15.17
N ALA A 217 38.58 14.04 -14.66
CA ALA A 217 39.62 13.11 -15.12
C ALA A 217 39.40 12.69 -16.58
N ASP A 218 38.17 12.43 -16.99
CA ASP A 218 37.82 12.11 -18.38
C ASP A 218 38.02 13.32 -19.29
N ALA A 219 37.59 14.52 -18.88
CA ALA A 219 37.84 15.75 -19.64
C ALA A 219 39.34 16.05 -19.82
N VAL A 220 40.18 15.67 -18.85
CA VAL A 220 41.65 15.73 -18.98
C VAL A 220 42.17 14.66 -19.95
N ALA A 221 41.68 13.43 -19.85
CA ALA A 221 42.06 12.34 -20.74
C ALA A 221 41.72 12.65 -22.21
N GLN A 222 40.63 13.37 -22.46
CA GLN A 222 40.21 13.84 -23.79
C GLN A 222 40.83 15.18 -24.20
N GLY A 223 41.68 15.80 -23.37
CA GLY A 223 42.37 17.07 -23.68
C GLY A 223 41.48 18.33 -23.64
N VAL A 224 40.25 18.21 -23.15
CA VAL A 224 39.31 19.34 -22.97
C VAL A 224 39.74 20.23 -21.81
N LEU A 225 40.40 19.67 -20.80
CA LEU A 225 40.98 20.41 -19.67
C LEU A 225 42.45 20.03 -19.50
N SER A 226 43.25 20.97 -19.04
CA SER A 226 44.56 20.68 -18.47
C SER A 226 44.42 20.13 -17.05
N HIS A 227 45.47 19.46 -16.54
CA HIS A 227 45.51 18.97 -15.16
C HIS A 227 45.34 20.11 -14.15
N LEU A 228 45.92 21.29 -14.45
CA LEU A 228 45.82 22.47 -13.61
C LEU A 228 44.40 23.02 -13.57
N GLU A 229 43.73 23.12 -14.72
CA GLU A 229 42.32 23.54 -14.79
C GLU A 229 41.41 22.56 -14.05
N ALA A 230 41.59 21.25 -14.25
CA ALA A 230 40.84 20.22 -13.54
C ALA A 230 41.06 20.29 -12.02
N SER A 231 42.29 20.55 -11.55
CA SER A 231 42.56 20.71 -10.12
C SER A 231 41.86 21.93 -9.51
N VAL A 232 41.81 23.05 -10.23
CA VAL A 232 41.14 24.28 -9.78
C VAL A 232 39.62 24.08 -9.75
N LEU A 233 39.06 23.41 -10.77
CA LEU A 233 37.63 23.09 -10.80
C LEU A 233 37.25 22.06 -9.73
N GLY A 234 38.09 21.06 -9.49
CA GLY A 234 37.91 20.06 -8.42
C GLY A 234 37.85 20.73 -7.05
N ALA A 235 38.85 21.56 -6.73
CA ALA A 235 38.90 22.29 -5.46
C ALA A 235 37.66 23.16 -5.23
N ILE A 236 37.11 23.80 -6.27
CA ILE A 236 35.98 24.73 -6.13
C ILE A 236 34.64 24.00 -6.11
N HIS A 237 34.42 23.07 -7.03
CA HIS A 237 33.10 22.47 -7.27
C HIS A 237 32.90 21.14 -6.53
N VAL A 238 33.99 20.41 -6.29
CA VAL A 238 33.96 19.11 -5.62
C VAL A 238 34.25 19.27 -4.13
N ASP A 239 35.31 20.04 -3.79
CA ASP A 239 35.73 20.26 -2.39
C ASP A 239 35.09 21.51 -1.75
N GLY A 240 34.39 22.34 -2.52
CA GLY A 240 33.70 23.54 -2.02
C GLY A 240 34.62 24.70 -1.60
N ALA A 241 35.88 24.71 -2.04
CA ALA A 241 36.84 25.76 -1.69
C ALA A 241 36.49 27.11 -2.34
N HIS A 242 36.79 28.20 -1.65
CA HIS A 242 36.65 29.55 -2.21
C HIS A 242 37.77 29.84 -3.22
N LEU A 243 37.40 30.39 -4.39
CA LEU A 243 38.35 30.76 -5.46
C LEU A 243 39.49 31.69 -4.98
N THR A 244 39.23 32.55 -3.98
CA THR A 244 40.24 33.41 -3.36
C THR A 244 41.32 32.61 -2.63
N GLU A 245 40.95 31.52 -1.98
CA GLU A 245 41.85 30.62 -1.26
C GLU A 245 42.69 29.79 -2.25
N VAL A 246 42.06 29.26 -3.31
CA VAL A 246 42.76 28.56 -4.39
C VAL A 246 43.76 29.49 -5.10
N ALA A 247 43.37 30.73 -5.38
CA ALA A 247 44.25 31.73 -5.99
C ALA A 247 45.47 32.05 -5.10
N ARG A 248 45.26 32.18 -3.79
CA ARG A 248 46.33 32.42 -2.81
C ARG A 248 47.33 31.25 -2.77
N GLN A 249 46.84 30.02 -2.76
CA GLN A 249 47.67 28.81 -2.75
C GLN A 249 48.52 28.68 -4.02
N LEU A 250 47.97 29.09 -5.18
CA LEU A 250 48.68 29.07 -6.46
C LEU A 250 49.56 30.31 -6.71
N GLY A 251 49.60 31.28 -5.78
CA GLY A 251 50.34 32.53 -5.96
C GLY A 251 49.78 33.42 -7.08
N TRP A 252 48.49 33.28 -7.40
CA TRP A 252 47.84 34.01 -8.48
C TRP A 252 46.99 35.17 -7.98
N THR A 253 46.82 36.17 -8.84
CA THR A 253 45.81 37.20 -8.61
C THR A 253 44.41 36.60 -8.78
N TYR A 254 43.44 37.09 -8.01
CA TYR A 254 42.04 36.66 -8.12
C TYR A 254 41.49 36.75 -9.56
N ARG A 255 41.84 37.82 -10.30
CA ARG A 255 41.42 38.01 -11.70
C ARG A 255 41.92 36.88 -12.61
N ARG A 256 43.17 36.43 -12.43
CA ARG A 256 43.74 35.32 -13.21
C ARG A 256 43.04 34.00 -12.91
N ALA A 257 42.82 33.70 -11.63
CA ALA A 257 42.12 32.48 -11.22
C ALA A 257 40.68 32.44 -11.71
N ARG A 258 39.96 33.59 -11.64
CA ARG A 258 38.61 33.74 -12.20
C ARG A 258 38.59 33.51 -13.71
N TYR A 259 39.50 34.16 -14.45
CA TYR A 259 39.55 34.01 -15.91
C TYR A 259 39.78 32.56 -16.33
N LEU A 260 40.72 31.86 -15.69
CA LEU A 260 40.98 30.45 -15.96
C LEU A 260 39.77 29.57 -15.64
N ARG A 261 39.14 29.76 -14.47
CA ARG A 261 37.92 29.02 -14.09
C ARG A 261 36.82 29.22 -15.13
N ASP A 262 36.53 30.46 -15.51
CA ASP A 262 35.46 30.78 -16.45
C ASP A 262 35.73 30.14 -17.84
N GLN A 263 36.98 30.08 -18.30
CA GLN A 263 37.36 29.40 -19.54
C GLN A 263 37.26 27.88 -19.44
N ALA A 264 37.73 27.30 -18.33
CA ALA A 264 37.68 25.86 -18.09
C ALA A 264 36.22 25.36 -17.95
N GLU A 265 35.37 26.08 -17.22
CA GLU A 265 33.94 25.79 -17.11
C GLU A 265 33.24 25.86 -18.46
N TYR A 266 33.54 26.88 -19.27
CA TYR A 266 32.98 27.00 -20.62
C TYR A 266 33.32 25.77 -21.48
N ARG A 267 34.60 25.35 -21.50
CA ARG A 267 35.04 24.16 -22.25
C ARG A 267 34.42 22.88 -21.71
N LEU A 268 34.29 22.75 -20.39
CA LEU A 268 33.70 21.58 -19.73
C LEU A 268 32.20 21.45 -20.03
N VAL A 269 31.44 22.55 -19.94
CA VAL A 269 30.01 22.58 -20.29
C VAL A 269 29.80 22.20 -21.76
N PHE A 270 30.66 22.72 -22.63
CA PHE A 270 30.61 22.44 -24.05
C PHE A 270 30.86 20.94 -24.35
N TYR A 271 31.85 20.35 -23.69
CA TYR A 271 32.15 18.91 -23.76
C TYR A 271 30.98 18.05 -23.28
N LEU A 272 30.38 18.39 -22.12
CA LEU A 272 29.28 17.62 -21.52
C LEU A 272 27.98 17.69 -22.33
N THR A 273 27.76 18.78 -23.08
CA THR A 273 26.55 18.97 -23.89
C THR A 273 26.68 18.40 -25.31
N GLY A 274 27.79 17.73 -25.63
CA GLY A 274 27.98 17.00 -26.88
C GLY A 274 28.25 17.88 -28.10
N HIS A 275 28.52 19.16 -27.91
CA HIS A 275 29.07 19.99 -28.98
C HIS A 275 30.58 19.70 -29.09
N ARG A 276 31.06 19.27 -30.27
CA ARG A 276 32.51 19.04 -30.48
C ARG A 276 33.23 20.38 -30.56
N PRO A 277 34.24 20.67 -29.72
CA PRO A 277 34.90 21.97 -29.77
C PRO A 277 35.61 22.09 -31.12
N HIS A 278 35.48 23.25 -31.76
CA HIS A 278 36.46 23.64 -32.78
C HIS A 278 37.83 23.59 -32.10
N GLU A 279 38.76 22.84 -32.69
CA GLU A 279 40.13 22.68 -32.21
C GLU A 279 40.68 24.05 -31.79
N ILE A 280 40.89 24.23 -30.48
CA ILE A 280 41.61 25.40 -30.00
C ILE A 280 43.08 25.06 -30.20
N SER A 281 43.70 25.80 -31.13
CA SER A 281 45.14 25.79 -31.41
C SER A 281 45.95 25.72 -30.11
N THR A 282 46.99 24.89 -30.12
CA THR A 282 48.01 24.75 -29.08
C THR A 282 48.88 25.99 -28.85
N ASP A 283 48.46 27.16 -29.31
CA ASP A 283 49.18 28.42 -29.15
C ASP A 283 48.74 29.19 -27.90
N PHE A 284 48.97 28.65 -26.70
CA PHE A 284 49.18 29.50 -25.50
C PHE A 284 50.08 28.82 -24.47
N CYS A 285 51.17 28.21 -24.95
CA CYS A 285 52.36 27.91 -24.13
C CYS A 285 53.43 28.97 -24.36
N HIS A 286 53.24 30.21 -23.90
CA HIS A 286 54.36 31.11 -23.63
C HIS A 286 54.04 32.11 -22.51
N PHE A 287 54.20 31.66 -21.27
CA PHE A 287 54.72 32.55 -20.23
C PHE A 287 55.81 31.82 -19.45
N ARG A 288 57.05 32.25 -19.72
CA ARG A 288 58.29 31.81 -19.07
C ARG A 288 58.30 32.36 -17.63
N PRO A 289 58.62 31.57 -16.59
CA PRO A 289 58.78 32.12 -15.26
C PRO A 289 59.99 33.06 -15.25
N SER A 290 59.79 34.29 -14.77
CA SER A 290 60.90 35.19 -14.45
C SER A 290 61.61 34.65 -13.22
N ALA A 291 62.92 34.46 -13.32
CA ALA A 291 63.80 34.17 -12.21
C ALA A 291 63.81 35.32 -11.19
N ALA A 292 63.65 34.97 -9.91
CA ALA A 292 64.04 35.64 -8.65
C ALA A 292 63.15 35.02 -7.55
N LEU A 293 63.61 34.28 -6.54
CA LEU A 293 64.92 34.04 -5.91
C LEU A 293 65.01 32.55 -5.55
#